data_AF-A0AAW2RRD6-F1
#
_entry.id   AF-A0AAW2RRD6-F1
#
_cell.length_a   1.000
_cell.length_b   1.000
_cell.length_c   1.000
_cell.angle_alpha   90.00
_cell.angle_beta   90.00
_cell.angle_gamma   90.00
#
_symmetry.space_group_name_H-M   'P 1'
#
loop_
_entity.id
_entity.type
_entity.pdbx_description
1 polymer ?
#
loop_
_entity_poly.entity_id
_entity_poly.type
_entity_poly.pdbx_seq_one_letter_code
_entity_poly.pdbx_strand_id
1 'polypeptide(L)'
;MLLVETEGSYTNQIMLDSLDVHVGQSYSVLVTADQYPADYYIVATPKWVNVTKPNAIAAVGLLHYDNSTTPANGPLPNGPDPFDIDFSLDQARATT
;
A
#
# COMPACT_ATOMS: atom_id res chain seq x y z
N MET A 1 6.12 -4.32 3.48
CA MET A 1 6.86 -3.04 3.28
C MET A 1 7.37 -2.57 4.64
N LEU A 2 8.56 -1.98 4.75
CA LEU A 2 9.07 -1.41 6.01
C LEU A 2 8.91 0.10 5.98
N LEU A 3 8.12 0.66 6.89
CA LEU A 3 8.02 2.11 7.06
C LEU A 3 9.27 2.64 7.77
N VAL A 4 9.89 3.69 7.21
CA VAL A 4 11.15 4.26 7.74
C VAL A 4 11.08 5.76 8.00
N GLU A 5 10.09 6.46 7.45
CA GLU A 5 9.91 7.90 7.63
C GLU A 5 8.44 8.30 7.49
N THR A 6 8.00 9.26 8.31
CA THR A 6 6.69 9.92 8.22
C THR A 6 6.89 11.43 8.28
N GLU A 7 6.47 12.13 7.22
CA GLU A 7 6.48 13.60 7.12
C GLU A 7 7.85 14.24 7.43
N GLY A 8 8.96 13.60 7.03
CA GLY A 8 10.32 14.07 7.31
C GLY A 8 10.89 13.67 8.67
N SER A 9 10.13 12.94 9.48
CA SER A 9 10.59 12.37 10.75
C SER A 9 10.89 10.89 10.61
N TYR A 10 12.06 10.47 11.08
CA TYR A 10 12.42 9.05 11.14
C TYR A 10 11.64 8.38 12.27
N THR A 11 10.66 7.57 11.89
CA THR A 11 9.79 6.86 12.83
C THR A 11 10.41 5.54 13.25
N ASN A 12 9.82 4.92 14.28
CA ASN A 12 10.13 3.53 14.59
C ASN A 12 9.82 2.65 13.37
N GLN A 13 10.77 1.80 12.99
CA GLN A 13 10.63 0.98 11.81
C GLN A 13 9.60 -0.13 12.04
N ILE A 14 8.51 -0.09 11.27
CA ILE A 14 7.40 -1.03 11.39
C ILE A 14 7.12 -1.72 10.05
N MET A 15 6.84 -3.02 10.10
CA MET A 15 6.45 -3.79 8.93
C MET A 15 4.95 -3.64 8.69
N LEU A 16 4.60 -3.25 7.46
CA LEU A 16 3.24 -2.99 7.02
C LEU A 16 2.93 -3.74 5.73
N ASP A 17 1.72 -4.28 5.64
CA ASP A 17 1.16 -4.86 4.42
C ASP A 17 0.38 -3.82 3.59
N SER A 18 -0.17 -2.80 4.25
CA SER A 18 -0.85 -1.67 3.63
C SER A 18 -0.58 -0.38 4.41
N LEU A 19 -0.80 0.77 3.76
CA LEU A 19 -0.51 2.09 4.33
C LEU A 19 -1.64 3.05 3.94
N ASP A 20 -2.32 3.64 4.93
CA ASP A 20 -3.29 4.71 4.71
C ASP A 20 -2.55 6.05 4.57
N VAL A 21 -2.72 6.72 3.42
CA VAL A 21 -2.10 8.02 3.14
C VAL A 21 -3.19 9.07 3.00
N HIS A 22 -3.22 10.03 3.92
CA HIS A 22 -4.16 11.14 3.88
C HIS A 22 -3.57 12.34 3.14
N VAL A 23 -4.43 13.28 2.73
CA VAL A 23 -4.03 14.48 1.99
C VAL A 23 -3.04 15.30 2.81
N GLY A 24 -1.92 15.64 2.19
CA GLY A 24 -0.84 16.42 2.82
C GLY A 24 0.25 15.58 3.50
N GLN A 25 0.03 14.26 3.65
CA GLN A 25 1.02 13.37 4.24
C GLN A 25 2.04 12.87 3.23
N SER A 26 3.23 12.53 3.71
CA SER A 26 4.29 11.86 2.95
C SER A 26 4.95 10.77 3.80
N TYR A 27 5.32 9.67 3.17
CA TYR A 27 5.92 8.51 3.83
C TYR A 27 7.06 7.96 2.97
N SER A 28 8.13 7.50 3.62
CA SER A 28 9.19 6.72 2.97
C SER A 28 9.10 5.27 3.44
N VAL A 29 9.05 4.33 2.49
CA VAL A 29 9.04 2.89 2.77
C VAL A 29 10.17 2.18 2.03
N LEU A 30 10.71 1.13 2.65
CA LEU A 30 11.57 0.16 2.00
C LEU A 30 10.75 -1.04 1.57
N VAL A 31 10.94 -1.46 0.32
CA VAL A 31 10.33 -2.67 -0.24
C VAL A 31 11.47 -3.60 -0.65
N THR A 32 11.53 -4.76 -0.01
CA THR A 32 12.49 -5.81 -0.39
C THR A 32 11.92 -6.59 -1.57
N ALA A 33 12.68 -6.68 -2.66
CA ALA A 33 12.32 -7.48 -3.83
C ALA A 33 12.78 -8.95 -3.64
N ASP A 34 12.19 -9.63 -2.65
CA ASP A 34 12.55 -10.99 -2.22
C ASP A 34 11.57 -12.08 -2.69
N GLN A 35 10.60 -11.71 -3.53
CA GLN A 35 9.63 -12.63 -4.09
C GLN A 35 10.15 -13.30 -5.36
N TYR A 36 9.41 -14.29 -5.88
CA TYR A 36 9.73 -14.93 -7.15
C TYR A 36 9.80 -13.90 -8.29
N PRO A 37 10.75 -13.99 -9.23
CA PRO A 37 10.84 -13.10 -10.39
C PRO A 37 9.56 -13.09 -11.25
N ALA A 38 8.71 -12.10 -11.02
CA ALA A 38 7.43 -11.90 -11.71
C ALA A 38 7.04 -10.41 -11.63
N ASP A 39 5.98 -10.04 -12.36
CA ASP A 39 5.37 -8.72 -12.20
C ASP A 39 4.29 -8.77 -11.12
N TYR A 40 4.22 -7.71 -10.32
CA TYR A 40 3.29 -7.60 -9.20
C TYR A 40 2.44 -6.33 -9.30
N TYR A 41 1.16 -6.43 -8.90
CA TYR A 41 0.30 -5.26 -8.80
C TYR A 41 0.64 -4.43 -7.56
N ILE A 42 0.75 -3.12 -7.75
CA ILE A 42 0.69 -2.13 -6.67
C ILE A 42 -0.69 -1.48 -6.76
N VAL A 43 -1.48 -1.51 -5.69
CA VAL A 43 -2.86 -1.04 -5.72
C VAL A 43 -3.05 0.07 -4.69
N ALA A 44 -3.70 1.15 -5.12
CA ALA A 44 -4.16 2.21 -4.24
C ALA A 44 -5.67 2.42 -4.41
N THR A 45 -6.40 2.40 -3.30
CA THR A 45 -7.85 2.56 -3.26
C THR A 45 -8.24 3.72 -2.35
N PRO A 46 -9.27 4.51 -2.71
CA PRO A 46 -9.75 5.59 -1.87
C PRO A 46 -10.41 5.08 -0.58
N LYS A 47 -10.15 5.75 0.54
CA LYS A 47 -10.94 5.59 1.78
C LYS A 47 -12.37 6.12 1.56
N TRP A 48 -13.31 5.62 2.36
CA TRP A 48 -14.72 6.03 2.34
C TRP A 48 -15.51 5.69 1.07
N VAL A 49 -14.92 4.92 0.16
CA VAL A 49 -15.55 4.48 -1.08
C VAL A 49 -15.56 2.96 -1.11
N ASN A 50 -16.73 2.38 -1.33
CA ASN A 50 -16.82 0.93 -1.51
C ASN A 50 -16.34 0.57 -2.93
N VAL A 51 -15.13 0.02 -3.02
CA VAL A 51 -14.48 -0.36 -4.28
C VAL A 51 -15.13 -1.54 -5.02
N THR A 52 -16.07 -2.24 -4.38
CA THR A 52 -16.88 -3.29 -5.05
C THR A 52 -18.08 -2.73 -5.82
N LYS A 53 -18.39 -1.44 -5.67
CA LYS A 53 -19.51 -0.81 -6.38
C LYS A 53 -19.12 -0.41 -7.80
N PRO A 54 -20.07 -0.42 -8.76
CA PRO A 54 -19.85 0.14 -10.09
C PRO A 54 -19.35 1.58 -9.99
N ASN A 55 -18.35 1.94 -10.81
CA ASN A 55 -17.71 3.27 -10.88
C ASN A 55 -16.72 3.59 -9.75
N ALA A 56 -16.42 2.68 -8.83
CA ALA A 56 -15.32 2.89 -7.92
C ALA A 56 -13.97 2.78 -8.65
N ILE A 57 -13.03 3.66 -8.31
CA ILE A 57 -11.73 3.76 -8.97
C ILE A 57 -10.68 3.17 -8.05
N ALA A 58 -9.93 2.20 -8.57
CA ALA A 58 -8.67 1.76 -7.99
C ALA A 58 -7.54 2.21 -8.93
N ALA A 59 -6.49 2.79 -8.37
CA ALA A 59 -5.26 3.04 -9.10
C ALA A 59 -4.39 1.78 -9.04
N VAL A 60 -3.89 1.34 -10.19
CA VAL A 60 -3.07 0.13 -10.32
C VAL A 60 -1.75 0.50 -10.98
N GLY A 61 -0.65 0.22 -10.29
CA GLY A 61 0.72 0.23 -10.81
C GLY A 61 1.24 -1.20 -11.00
N LEU A 62 2.32 -1.32 -11.75
CA LEU A 62 3.01 -2.59 -12.00
C LEU A 62 4.45 -2.49 -11.48
N LEU A 63 4.83 -3.41 -10.60
CA LEU A 63 6.21 -3.63 -10.19
C LEU A 63 6.79 -4.76 -11.03
N HIS A 64 7.68 -4.44 -11.96
CA HIS A 64 8.36 -5.40 -12.83
C HIS A 64 9.74 -5.73 -12.25
N TYR A 65 9.99 -7.01 -11.95
CA TYR A 65 11.34 -7.47 -11.65
C TYR A 65 12.15 -7.51 -12.95
N ASP A 66 13.42 -7.08 -12.92
CA ASP A 66 14.26 -6.96 -14.13
C ASP A 66 14.39 -8.25 -14.94
N ASN A 67 14.35 -9.40 -14.28
CA ASN A 67 14.38 -10.73 -14.89
C ASN A 67 13.00 -11.41 -14.97
N SER A 68 11.91 -10.65 -14.83
CA SER A 68 10.55 -11.17 -14.92
C SER A 68 10.21 -11.60 -16.34
N THR A 69 9.69 -12.81 -16.46
CA THR A 69 9.04 -13.32 -17.68
C THR A 69 7.56 -13.62 -17.47
N THR A 70 7.07 -13.40 -16.24
CA THR A 70 5.71 -13.74 -15.83
C THR A 70 4.94 -12.44 -15.55
N PRO A 71 3.96 -12.08 -16.38
CA PRO A 71 3.16 -10.88 -16.16
C PRO A 71 2.30 -11.02 -14.90
N ALA A 72 1.88 -9.89 -14.34
CA ALA A 72 1.02 -9.85 -13.17
C ALA A 72 -0.31 -10.53 -13.53
N ASN A 73 -0.75 -11.46 -12.68
CA ASN A 73 -1.89 -12.32 -12.93
C ASN A 73 -2.75 -12.46 -11.68
N GLY A 74 -4.02 -12.81 -11.86
CA GLY A 74 -5.01 -12.94 -10.80
C GLY A 74 -5.81 -11.65 -10.56
N PRO A 75 -6.77 -11.68 -9.61
CA PRO A 75 -7.50 -10.48 -9.21
C PRO A 75 -6.55 -9.49 -8.51
N LEU A 76 -6.93 -8.21 -8.50
CA LEU A 76 -6.23 -7.21 -7.71
C LEU A 76 -6.25 -7.61 -6.22
N PRO A 77 -5.16 -7.41 -5.48
CA PRO A 77 -5.15 -7.63 -4.04
C PRO A 77 -6.23 -6.78 -3.36
N ASN A 78 -6.87 -7.36 -2.35
CA ASN A 78 -7.81 -6.61 -1.52
C ASN A 78 -7.03 -5.62 -0.65
N GLY A 79 -7.46 -4.35 -0.67
CA GLY A 79 -6.97 -3.35 0.27
C GLY A 79 -7.61 -3.50 1.66
N PRO A 80 -7.15 -2.72 2.65
CA PRO A 80 -7.82 -2.60 3.95
C PRO A 80 -9.26 -2.11 3.78
N ASP A 81 -10.14 -2.40 4.76
CA ASP A 81 -11.53 -1.95 4.71
C ASP A 81 -11.56 -0.39 4.65
N PRO A 82 -12.16 0.20 3.61
CA PRO A 82 -12.18 1.65 3.42
C PRO A 82 -12.90 2.41 4.54
N PHE A 83 -13.68 1.72 5.39
CA PHE A 83 -14.41 2.28 6.53
C PHE A 83 -13.83 1.89 7.89
N ASP A 84 -12.73 1.14 7.94
CA ASP A 84 -12.03 0.86 9.19
C ASP A 84 -11.24 2.09 9.63
N ILE A 85 -11.79 2.80 10.61
CA ILE A 85 -11.20 4.00 11.21
C ILE A 85 -10.11 3.61 12.21
N ASP A 86 -10.28 2.48 12.90
CA ASP A 86 -9.36 2.02 13.92
C ASP A 86 -8.01 1.68 13.29
N PHE A 87 -8.01 1.06 12.10
CA PHE A 87 -6.80 0.85 11.30
C PHE A 87 -6.00 2.15 11.08
N SER A 88 -6.67 3.23 10.63
CA SER A 88 -6.01 4.52 10.38
C SER A 88 -5.49 5.15 11.68
N LEU A 89 -6.22 5.01 12.78
CA LEU A 89 -5.84 5.56 14.07
C LEU A 89 -4.64 4.82 14.66
N ASP A 90 -4.63 3.49 14.58
CA ASP A 90 -3.53 2.66 15.05
C ASP A 90 -2.26 2.91 14.24
N GLN A 91 -2.38 3.09 12.92
CA GLN A 91 -1.26 3.52 12.08
C GLN A 91 -0.71 4.87 12.56
N ALA A 92 -1.56 5.89 12.74
CA ALA A 92 -1.12 7.22 13.19
C ALA A 92 -0.41 7.19 14.56
N ARG A 93 -0.88 6.31 15.46
CA ARG A 93 -0.24 6.07 16.77
C ARG A 93 1.10 5.36 16.66
N ALA A 94 1.23 4.42 15.72
CA ALA A 94 2.48 3.70 15.49
C ALA A 94 3.56 4.59 14.86
N THR A 95 3.16 5.69 14.20
CA THR A 95 4.06 6.62 13.50
C THR A 95 4.39 7.91 14.27
N THR A 96 3.85 8.11 15.47
CA THR A 96 4.19 9.25 16.35
C THR A 96 5.16 8.82 17.43
#